data_AF-Q0W218-F1
#
_entry.id   AF-Q0W218-F1
#
_cell.length_a   1.000
_cell.length_b   1.000
_cell.length_c   1.000
_cell.angle_alpha   90.00
_cell.angle_beta   90.00
_cell.angle_gamma   90.00
#
_symmetry.space_group_name_H-M   'P 1'
#
loop_
_entity.id
_entity.type
_entity.pdbx_description
1 polymer ?
#
loop_
_entity_poly.entity_id
_entity_poly.type
_entity_poly.pdbx_seq_one_letter_code
_entity_poly.pdbx_strand_id
1 'polypeptide(L)'
;MKGIPVTFIAYDGEEAVRKFRESSPRPQVMIMDYRMPIMDGVEAARTILSLEPDTKIIFVSADTGAREEAMKAGAAAFLEKPAGLKEIIDQVEKVMSQKSTIVK
;
A
#
# COMPACT_ATOMS: atom_id res chain seq x y z
N MET A 1 -10.77 -11.55 18.25
CA MET A 1 -10.51 -10.61 17.15
C MET A 1 -10.52 -11.40 15.85
N LYS A 2 -11.29 -10.98 14.84
CA LYS A 2 -11.12 -11.55 13.49
C LYS A 2 -9.85 -10.93 12.91
N GLY A 3 -8.87 -11.76 12.55
CA GLY A 3 -7.64 -11.29 11.90
C GLY A 3 -7.92 -10.77 10.48
N ILE A 4 -7.07 -9.87 10.00
CA ILE A 4 -7.09 -9.43 8.60
C ILE A 4 -6.36 -10.51 7.77
N PRO A 5 -7.04 -11.18 6.82
CA PRO A 5 -6.40 -12.22 6.03
C PRO A 5 -5.36 -11.60 5.08
N VAL A 6 -4.21 -12.26 4.93
CA VAL A 6 -3.16 -11.86 3.99
C VAL A 6 -3.39 -12.58 2.67
N THR A 7 -3.61 -11.82 1.59
CA THR A 7 -3.84 -12.38 0.24
C THR A 7 -2.54 -12.90 -0.38
N PHE A 8 -1.46 -12.11 -0.30
CA PHE A 8 -0.13 -12.51 -0.76
C PHE A 8 0.95 -11.63 -0.11
N ILE A 9 2.20 -12.07 -0.22
CA ILE A 9 3.41 -11.30 0.10
C ILE A 9 4.23 -11.18 -1.17
N ALA A 10 4.89 -10.05 -1.39
CA ALA A 10 5.84 -9.82 -2.47
C ALA A 10 7.12 -9.21 -1.90
N TYR A 11 8.25 -9.44 -2.56
CA TYR A 11 9.57 -9.01 -2.10
C TYR A 11 10.17 -7.84 -2.87
N ASP A 12 9.50 -7.43 -3.96
CA ASP A 12 9.83 -6.26 -4.78
C ASP A 12 8.58 -5.72 -5.50
N GLY A 13 8.72 -4.57 -6.17
CA GLY A 13 7.62 -3.91 -6.88
C GLY A 13 7.10 -4.68 -8.09
N GLU A 14 7.95 -5.38 -8.84
CA GLU A 14 7.52 -6.15 -10.02
C GLU A 14 6.68 -7.35 -9.60
N GLU A 15 7.14 -8.07 -8.57
CA GLU A 15 6.41 -9.19 -8.00
C GLU A 15 5.08 -8.73 -7.39
N ALA A 16 5.05 -7.57 -6.73
CA ALA A 16 3.83 -6.99 -6.19
C ALA A 16 2.80 -6.70 -7.29
N VAL A 17 3.21 -6.05 -8.38
CA VAL A 17 2.35 -5.77 -9.54
C VAL A 17 1.87 -7.06 -10.21
N ARG A 18 2.76 -8.04 -10.39
CA ARG A 18 2.42 -9.33 -11.01
C ARG A 18 1.40 -10.09 -10.16
N LYS A 19 1.66 -10.26 -8.86
CA LYS A 19 0.73 -10.93 -7.93
C LYS A 19 -0.60 -10.19 -7.81
N PHE A 20 -0.59 -8.87 -7.84
CA PHE A 20 -1.82 -8.08 -7.86
C PHE A 20 -2.68 -8.38 -9.09
N ARG A 21 -2.07 -8.44 -10.29
CA ARG A 21 -2.76 -8.78 -11.54
C ARG A 21 -3.35 -10.20 -11.52
N GLU A 22 -2.64 -11.15 -10.92
CA GLU A 22 -3.06 -12.54 -10.80
C GLU A 22 -4.11 -12.78 -9.69
N SER A 23 -4.23 -11.86 -8.74
CA SER A 23 -5.12 -12.02 -7.59
C SER A 23 -6.61 -11.82 -7.93
N SER A 24 -7.44 -12.75 -7.45
CA SER A 24 -8.90 -12.66 -7.49
C SER A 24 -9.49 -13.32 -6.24
N PRO A 25 -10.10 -12.55 -5.31
CA PRO A 25 -10.30 -11.11 -5.37
C PRO A 25 -8.99 -10.32 -5.19
N ARG A 26 -8.96 -9.09 -5.74
CA ARG A 26 -7.86 -8.14 -5.51
C ARG A 26 -7.83 -7.67 -4.05
N PRO A 27 -6.65 -7.39 -3.48
CA PRO A 27 -6.55 -6.86 -2.12
C PRO A 27 -7.09 -5.42 -2.07
N GLN A 28 -7.88 -5.14 -1.03
CA GLN A 28 -8.44 -3.81 -0.78
C GLN A 28 -7.40 -2.86 -0.16
N VAL A 29 -6.40 -3.41 0.52
CA VAL A 29 -5.32 -2.66 1.16
C VAL A 29 -3.99 -3.38 0.93
N MET A 30 -2.94 -2.61 0.68
CA MET A 30 -1.58 -3.09 0.54
C MET A 30 -0.65 -2.29 1.45
N ILE A 31 0.24 -3.00 2.14
CA ILE A 31 1.34 -2.42 2.90
C ILE A 31 2.58 -2.54 2.05
N MET A 32 3.28 -1.44 1.78
CA MET A 32 4.38 -1.40 0.82
C MET A 32 5.59 -0.65 1.38
N ASP A 33 6.79 -1.18 1.12
CA ASP A 33 8.02 -0.43 1.36
C ASP A 33 8.24 0.59 0.25
N TYR A 34 8.91 1.70 0.55
CA TYR A 34 9.29 2.70 -0.45
C TYR A 34 10.52 2.24 -1.23
N ARG A 35 11.57 1.76 -0.55
CA ARG A 35 12.78 1.25 -1.20
C ARG A 35 12.70 -0.26 -1.35
N MET A 36 12.62 -0.74 -2.59
CA MET A 36 12.70 -2.16 -2.93
C MET A 36 13.69 -2.37 -4.08
N PRO A 37 14.30 -3.58 -4.21
CA PRO A 37 15.08 -3.93 -5.38
C PRO A 37 14.21 -3.95 -6.64
N ILE A 38 14.83 -3.86 -7.83
CA ILE A 38 14.21 -4.03 -9.15
C ILE A 38 13.21 -2.91 -9.52
N MET A 39 12.07 -2.83 -8.82
CA MET A 39 11.07 -1.78 -8.94
C MET A 39 10.75 -1.25 -7.54
N ASP A 40 10.79 0.07 -7.39
CA ASP A 40 10.50 0.70 -6.12
C ASP A 40 9.00 0.73 -5.80
N GLY A 41 8.66 1.05 -4.55
CA GLY A 41 7.26 1.05 -4.12
C GLY A 41 6.41 2.12 -4.78
N VAL A 42 7.00 3.25 -5.20
CA VAL A 42 6.27 4.36 -5.83
C VAL A 42 5.81 3.96 -7.23
N GLU A 43 6.69 3.34 -8.01
CA GLU A 43 6.36 2.83 -9.34
C GLU A 43 5.34 1.69 -9.26
N ALA A 44 5.51 0.78 -8.31
CA ALA A 44 4.53 -0.27 -8.03
C ALA A 44 3.16 0.32 -7.63
N ALA A 45 3.13 1.33 -6.76
CA ALA A 45 1.90 2.00 -6.32
C ALA A 45 1.15 2.61 -7.50
N ARG A 46 1.84 3.40 -8.33
CA ARG A 46 1.25 4.01 -9.52
C ARG A 46 0.65 2.97 -10.45
N THR A 47 1.37 1.88 -10.67
CA THR A 47 0.90 0.78 -11.52
C THR A 47 -0.33 0.10 -10.94
N ILE A 48 -0.31 -0.25 -9.66
CA ILE A 48 -1.44 -0.90 -8.98
C ILE A 48 -2.67 0.01 -8.99
N LEU A 49 -2.52 1.29 -8.65
CA LEU A 49 -3.62 2.25 -8.62
C LEU A 49 -4.18 2.57 -10.01
N SER A 50 -3.36 2.44 -11.07
CA SER A 50 -3.85 2.52 -12.45
C SER A 50 -4.73 1.32 -12.84
N LEU A 51 -4.49 0.15 -12.23
CA LEU A 51 -5.26 -1.07 -12.46
C LEU A 51 -6.51 -1.15 -11.58
N GLU A 52 -6.45 -0.60 -10.36
CA GLU A 52 -7.52 -0.57 -9.37
C GLU A 52 -7.42 0.70 -8.50
N PRO A 53 -8.10 1.79 -8.88
CA PRO A 53 -8.01 3.07 -8.17
C PRO A 53 -8.52 3.02 -6.71
N ASP A 54 -9.36 2.05 -6.37
CA ASP A 54 -9.94 1.94 -5.03
C ASP A 54 -9.05 1.20 -4.03
N THR A 55 -7.99 0.50 -4.48
CA THR A 55 -7.02 -0.15 -3.59
C THR A 55 -6.31 0.89 -2.72
N LYS A 56 -6.28 0.67 -1.40
CA LYS A 56 -5.57 1.55 -0.46
C LYS A 56 -4.12 1.12 -0.30
N ILE A 57 -3.17 2.02 -0.54
CA ILE A 57 -1.75 1.73 -0.35
C ILE A 57 -1.24 2.50 0.87
N ILE A 58 -0.68 1.76 1.84
CA ILE A 58 0.00 2.31 3.01
C ILE A 58 1.49 2.08 2.84
N PHE A 59 2.26 3.16 2.76
CA PHE A 59 3.71 3.05 2.76
C PHE A 59 4.25 2.90 4.17
N VAL A 60 5.28 2.07 4.34
CA VAL A 60 6.03 1.93 5.58
C VAL A 60 7.51 2.03 5.25
N SER A 61 8.17 3.14 5.61
CA SER A 61 9.57 3.38 5.22
C SER A 61 10.39 4.10 6.29
N ALA A 62 11.71 3.89 6.27
CA ALA A 62 12.67 4.63 7.08
C ALA A 62 13.23 5.88 6.35
N ASP A 63 12.89 6.06 5.07
CA ASP A 63 13.35 7.18 4.25
C ASP A 63 12.51 8.43 4.53
N THR A 64 13.14 9.47 5.09
CA THR A 64 12.46 10.71 5.49
C THR A 64 12.01 11.57 4.30
N GLY A 65 12.59 11.37 3.11
CA GLY A 65 12.18 12.04 1.88
C GLY A 65 11.03 11.36 1.15
N ALA A 66 10.74 10.10 1.48
CA ALA A 66 9.77 9.28 0.76
C ALA A 66 8.32 9.74 0.88
N ARG A 67 7.98 10.43 1.97
CA ARG A 67 6.58 10.75 2.30
C ARG A 67 5.90 11.55 1.20
N GLU A 68 6.55 12.59 0.70
CA GLU A 68 5.95 13.46 -0.32
C GLU A 68 5.69 12.70 -1.63
N GLU A 69 6.67 11.89 -2.07
CA GLU A 69 6.56 11.11 -3.29
C GLU A 69 5.50 10.00 -3.18
N ALA A 70 5.46 9.30 -2.05
CA ALA A 70 4.44 8.29 -1.76
C ALA A 70 3.03 8.89 -1.81
N MET A 71 2.81 10.04 -1.17
CA MET A 71 1.51 10.71 -1.20
C MET A 71 1.15 11.19 -2.61
N LYS A 72 2.11 11.74 -3.38
CA LYS A 72 1.90 12.12 -4.79
C LYS A 72 1.58 10.93 -5.69
N ALA A 73 2.03 9.73 -5.35
CA ALA A 73 1.71 8.51 -6.06
C ALA A 73 0.32 7.94 -5.73
N GLY A 74 -0.44 8.57 -4.81
CA GLY A 74 -1.77 8.14 -4.43
C GLY A 74 -1.83 7.26 -3.18
N ALA A 75 -0.78 7.26 -2.35
CA ALA A 75 -0.81 6.57 -1.07
C ALA A 75 -1.96 7.07 -0.19
N ALA A 76 -2.66 6.14 0.45
CA ALA A 76 -3.70 6.44 1.43
C ALA A 76 -3.12 6.85 2.79
N ALA A 77 -1.94 6.32 3.14
CA ALA A 77 -1.21 6.68 4.34
C ALA A 77 0.29 6.39 4.20
N PHE A 78 1.07 6.96 5.10
CA PHE A 78 2.50 6.73 5.24
C PHE A 78 2.83 6.57 6.73
N LEU A 79 3.58 5.53 7.05
CA LEU A 79 4.13 5.23 8.36
C LEU A 79 5.65 5.26 8.32
N GLU A 80 6.27 5.89 9.31
CA GLU A 80 7.72 5.89 9.47
C GLU A 80 8.16 4.60 10.18
N LYS A 81 9.25 4.00 9.72
CA LYS A 81 9.89 2.88 10.43
C LYS A 81 10.68 3.40 11.62
N PRO A 82 10.67 2.70 12.77
CA PRO A 82 9.99 1.43 13.01
C PRO A 82 8.48 1.61 13.26
N ALA A 83 7.64 0.92 12.48
CA ALA A 83 6.20 0.87 12.69
C ALA A 83 5.80 -0.45 13.34
N GLY A 84 5.14 -0.39 14.50
CA GLY A 84 4.72 -1.58 15.23
C GLY A 84 3.48 -2.24 14.61
N LEU A 85 3.24 -3.52 14.91
CA LEU A 85 2.06 -4.24 14.39
C LEU A 85 0.74 -3.54 14.73
N LYS A 86 0.61 -3.02 15.97
CA LYS A 86 -0.58 -2.28 16.38
C LYS A 86 -0.82 -1.05 15.52
N GLU A 87 0.23 -0.27 15.27
CA GLU A 87 0.15 0.95 14.46
C GLU A 87 -0.25 0.65 13.01
N ILE A 88 0.33 -0.41 12.43
CA ILE A 88 -0.02 -0.88 11.10
C ILE A 88 -1.51 -1.28 11.04
N ILE A 89 -1.98 -2.07 12.01
CA ILE A 89 -3.40 -2.49 12.08
C ILE A 89 -4.31 -1.27 12.24
N ASP A 90 -4.00 -0.36 13.16
CA ASP A 90 -4.78 0.86 13.40
C ASP A 90 -4.87 1.70 12.10
N GLN A 91 -3.77 1.83 11.34
CA GLN A 91 -3.80 2.55 10.06
C GLN A 91 -4.61 1.82 9.00
N VAL A 92 -4.51 0.49 8.90
CA VAL A 92 -5.34 -0.30 7.98
C VAL A 92 -6.82 -0.09 8.29
N GLU A 93 -7.24 -0.22 9.54
CA GLU A 93 -8.63 0.03 9.95
C GLU A 93 -9.07 1.47 9.65
N LYS A 94 -8.19 2.44 9.86
CA LYS A 94 -8.45 3.86 9.58
C LYS A 94 -8.64 4.12 8.08
N VAL A 95 -7.78 3.61 7.19
CA VAL A 95 -7.93 3.86 5.74
C VAL A 95 -9.10 3.08 5.16
N MET A 96 -9.43 1.91 5.70
CA MET A 96 -10.56 1.10 5.26
C MET A 96 -11.92 1.65 5.71
N SER A 97 -11.96 2.43 6.79
CA SER A 97 -13.19 3.11 7.25
C SER A 97 -13.44 4.47 6.60
N GLN A 98 -12.45 5.03 5.92
CA GLN A 98 -12.63 6.27 5.15
C GLN A 98 -13.43 5.99 3.87
N LYS A 99 -14.65 6.54 3.80
CA LYS A 99 -15.43 6.54 2.56
C LYS A 99 -14.65 7.30 1.49
N SER A 100 -14.40 6.66 0.33
CA SER A 100 -13.86 7.35 -0.85
C SER A 100 -14.74 8.58 -1.13
N THR A 101 -14.20 9.77 -0.87
CA THR A 101 -14.84 11.01 -1.29
C THR A 101 -14.60 11.11 -2.79
N ILE A 102 -15.65 10.84 -3.57
CA ILE A 102 -15.66 11.12 -5.00
C ILE A 102 -15.60 12.64 -5.13
N VAL A 103 -14.42 13.18 -5.45
CA VAL A 103 -14.34 14.53 -6.01
C VAL A 103 -14.77 14.39 -7.45
N LYS A 104 -15.97 14.91 -7.72
CA LYS A 104 -16.60 14.95 -9.05
C LYS A 104 -15.95 16.02 -9.91
#